data_AF-A0A935P4V3-F1
#
_entry.id   AF-A0A935P4V3-F1
#
_cell.length_a   1.000
_cell.length_b   1.000
_cell.length_c   1.000
_cell.angle_alpha   90.00
_cell.angle_beta   90.00
_cell.angle_gamma   90.00
#
_symmetry.space_group_name_H-M   'P 1'
#
loop_
_entity.id
_entity.type
_entity.pdbx_description
1 polymer ?
#
loop_
_entity_poly.entity_id
_entity_poly.type
_entity_poly.pdbx_seq_one_letter_code
_entity_poly.pdbx_strand_id
1 'polypeptide(L)'
;MSWRVGWDLGTAREHLRVARALHTLPLVSAALSAGQISYSKTRAITRVATAATEAVLLGYAQHCTASQLETVCRKVGVLGADAAGKTVRPHDSERYMAHTTTASGMVRAKACLRPDEAALLLQVLQQAAGGGEPGGGAGGGRGWPPPGDARAP
;
A
#
# COMPACT_ATOMS: atom_id res chain seq x y z
N MET A 1 20.46 13.17 -11.28
CA MET A 1 19.98 14.22 -10.34
C MET A 1 19.99 13.78 -8.87
N SER A 2 20.14 12.49 -8.50
CA SER A 2 20.18 12.05 -7.08
C SER A 2 21.42 12.54 -6.30
N TRP A 3 22.50 12.93 -6.99
CA TRP A 3 23.79 13.25 -6.37
C TRP A 3 23.87 14.60 -5.63
N ARG A 4 22.86 15.47 -5.74
CA ARG A 4 22.87 16.79 -5.06
C ARG A 4 22.12 16.83 -3.73
N VAL A 5 21.24 15.87 -3.44
CA VAL A 5 20.37 15.91 -2.24
C VAL A 5 20.33 14.57 -1.48
N GLY A 6 21.08 13.56 -1.95
CA GLY A 6 21.21 12.27 -1.26
C GLY A 6 19.95 11.39 -1.25
N TRP A 7 18.92 11.73 -2.04
CA TRP A 7 17.70 10.94 -2.16
C TRP A 7 17.63 10.19 -3.50
N ASP A 8 17.14 8.96 -3.45
CA ASP A 8 16.68 8.27 -4.64
C ASP A 8 15.37 8.91 -5.17
N LEU A 9 15.04 8.65 -6.43
CA LEU A 9 13.86 9.24 -7.09
C LEU A 9 12.54 8.84 -6.42
N GLY A 10 12.42 7.60 -5.93
CA GLY A 10 11.26 7.11 -5.21
C GLY A 10 11.06 7.83 -3.88
N THR A 11 12.13 7.99 -3.10
CA THR A 11 12.09 8.77 -1.85
C THR A 11 11.67 10.21 -2.12
N ALA A 12 12.27 10.87 -3.11
CA ALA A 12 11.92 12.25 -3.46
C ALA A 12 10.44 12.41 -3.87
N ARG A 13 9.90 11.46 -4.65
CA ARG A 13 8.48 11.45 -5.04
C ARG A 13 7.55 11.25 -3.85
N GLU A 14 7.90 10.38 -2.92
CA GLU A 14 7.10 10.15 -1.72
C GLU A 14 7.04 11.41 -0.84
N HIS A 15 8.18 12.07 -0.63
CA HIS A 15 8.20 13.35 0.08
C HIS A 15 7.33 14.41 -0.60
N LEU A 16 7.39 14.51 -1.92
CA LEU A 16 6.55 15.45 -2.67
C LEU A 16 5.06 15.09 -2.59
N ARG A 17 4.70 13.81 -2.65
CA ARG A 17 3.31 13.34 -2.46
C ARG A 17 2.79 13.76 -1.09
N VAL A 18 3.56 13.49 -0.04
CA VAL A 18 3.18 13.87 1.34
C VAL A 18 3.01 15.38 1.43
N ALA A 19 3.96 16.16 0.93
CA ALA A 19 3.89 17.62 0.94
C ALA A 19 2.64 18.16 0.24
N ARG A 20 2.27 17.60 -0.93
CA ARG A 20 1.06 17.98 -1.66
C ARG A 20 -0.22 17.64 -0.89
N ALA A 21 -0.27 16.48 -0.25
CA ALA A 21 -1.44 16.06 0.54
C ALA A 21 -1.63 16.92 1.80
N LEU A 22 -0.55 17.38 2.41
CA LEU A 22 -0.61 18.26 3.59
C LEU A 22 -1.26 19.61 3.29
N HIS A 23 -1.24 20.08 2.04
CA HIS A 23 -1.94 21.31 1.65
C HIS A 23 -3.45 21.23 1.91
N THR A 24 -4.03 20.03 1.81
CA THR A 24 -5.47 19.79 2.05
C THR A 24 -5.77 19.20 3.43
N LEU A 25 -4.75 19.08 4.30
CA LEU A 25 -4.83 18.44 5.61
C LEU A 25 -4.14 19.33 6.67
N PRO A 26 -4.78 20.46 7.05
CA PRO A 26 -4.17 21.45 7.93
C PRO A 26 -3.89 20.93 9.35
N LEU A 27 -4.70 20.04 9.91
CA LEU A 27 -4.50 19.49 11.26
C LEU A 27 -3.28 18.57 11.29
N VAL A 28 -3.14 17.70 10.28
CA VAL A 28 -1.98 16.81 10.15
C VAL A 28 -0.72 17.63 9.87
N SER A 29 -0.81 18.68 9.05
CA SER A 29 0.30 19.60 8.80
C SER A 29 0.77 20.26 10.08
N ALA A 30 -0.16 20.80 10.88
CA ALA A 30 0.16 21.43 12.16
C ALA A 30 0.81 20.44 13.14
N ALA A 31 0.27 19.23 13.26
CA ALA A 31 0.81 18.21 14.15
C ALA A 31 2.21 17.74 13.73
N LEU A 32 2.49 17.61 12.43
CA LEU A 32 3.82 17.28 11.92
C LEU A 32 4.81 18.43 12.21
N SER A 33 4.43 19.67 11.92
CA SER A 33 5.27 20.85 12.20
C SER A 33 5.55 21.03 13.70
N ALA A 34 4.61 20.65 14.56
CA ALA A 34 4.78 20.64 16.01
C ALA A 34 5.56 19.41 16.54
N GLY A 35 5.96 18.47 15.69
CA GLY A 35 6.67 17.25 16.09
C GLY A 35 5.83 16.25 16.89
N GLN A 36 4.51 16.41 16.91
CA GLN A 36 3.58 15.53 17.64
C GLN A 36 3.40 14.17 16.95
N ILE A 37 3.61 14.14 15.64
CA ILE A 37 3.58 12.92 14.83
C ILE A 37 4.84 12.84 13.96
N SER A 38 5.31 11.63 13.71
CA SER A 38 6.48 11.41 12.86
C SER A 38 6.13 11.49 11.37
N TYR A 39 7.15 11.66 10.53
CA TYR A 39 7.00 11.60 9.08
C TYR A 39 6.37 10.27 8.62
N SER A 40 6.79 9.13 9.19
CA SER A 40 6.23 7.81 8.84
C SER A 40 4.73 7.72 9.11
N LYS A 41 4.25 8.29 10.24
CA LYS A 41 2.82 8.36 10.55
C LYS A 41 2.08 9.26 9.55
N THR A 42 2.63 10.45 9.28
CA THR A 42 2.06 11.41 8.34
C THR A 42 1.96 10.82 6.92
N ARG A 43 3.00 10.13 6.47
CA ARG A 43 3.07 9.44 5.19
C ARG A 43 1.99 8.37 5.04
N ALA A 44 1.63 7.68 6.12
CA ALA A 44 0.55 6.70 6.14
C ALA A 44 -0.84 7.37 6.09
N ILE A 45 -1.07 8.38 6.93
CA ILE A 45 -2.37 9.10 7.02
C ILE A 45 -2.73 9.74 5.68
N THR A 46 -1.77 10.42 5.05
CA THR A 46 -1.95 11.14 3.78
C THR A 46 -2.33 10.25 2.60
N ARG A 47 -2.37 8.91 2.76
CA ARG A 47 -2.84 7.98 1.72
C ARG A 47 -4.37 7.85 1.68
N VAL A 48 -5.04 8.11 2.80
CA VAL A 48 -6.47 7.82 2.97
C VAL A 48 -7.25 8.95 3.63
N ALA A 49 -6.56 9.90 4.27
CA ALA A 49 -7.20 11.04 4.90
C ALA A 49 -7.89 11.93 3.89
N THR A 50 -9.12 12.30 4.22
CA THR A 50 -9.88 13.37 3.59
C THR A 50 -10.14 14.44 4.65
N ALA A 51 -10.61 15.63 4.25
CA ALA A 51 -10.96 16.69 5.20
C ALA A 51 -11.96 16.20 6.28
N ALA A 52 -12.86 15.27 5.93
CA ALA A 52 -13.83 14.73 6.87
C ALA A 52 -13.23 13.72 7.87
N THR A 53 -12.20 12.97 7.47
CA THR A 53 -11.58 11.91 8.30
C THR A 53 -10.29 12.34 8.98
N GLU A 54 -9.78 13.52 8.65
CA GLU A 54 -8.49 14.03 9.10
C GLU A 54 -8.34 14.01 10.63
N ALA A 55 -9.29 14.60 11.36
CA ALA A 55 -9.22 14.70 12.82
C ALA A 55 -9.21 13.32 13.49
N VAL A 56 -10.01 12.38 12.99
CA VAL A 56 -10.09 11.01 13.51
C VAL A 56 -8.77 10.27 13.29
N LEU A 57 -8.22 10.34 12.07
CA LEU A 57 -6.95 9.69 11.74
C LEU A 57 -5.77 10.31 12.49
N LEU A 58 -5.79 11.62 12.74
CA LEU A 58 -4.79 12.29 13.57
C LEU A 58 -4.84 11.81 15.02
N GLY A 59 -6.03 11.63 15.60
CA GLY A 59 -6.20 11.04 16.94
C GLY A 59 -5.55 9.66 17.03
N TYR A 60 -5.79 8.78 16.06
CA TYR A 60 -5.09 7.49 16.01
C TYR A 60 -3.57 7.65 15.90
N ALA A 61 -3.09 8.59 15.09
CA ALA A 61 -1.66 8.82 14.91
C ALA A 61 -0.95 9.25 16.19
N GLN A 62 -1.62 9.98 17.08
CA GLN A 62 -1.05 10.41 18.35
C GLN A 62 -0.87 9.24 19.33
N HIS A 63 -1.72 8.22 19.26
CA HIS A 63 -1.73 7.11 20.22
C HIS A 63 -1.19 5.78 19.69
N CYS A 64 -1.09 5.60 18.38
CA CYS A 64 -0.61 4.37 17.76
C CYS A 64 0.87 4.45 17.35
N THR A 65 1.52 3.29 17.18
CA THR A 65 2.80 3.21 16.48
C THR A 65 2.60 3.42 14.97
N ALA A 66 3.68 3.70 14.24
CA ALA A 66 3.60 3.89 12.79
C ALA A 66 3.11 2.62 12.07
N SER A 67 3.53 1.42 12.50
CA SER A 67 3.11 0.15 11.89
C SER A 67 1.63 -0.18 12.14
N GLN A 68 1.14 0.09 13.36
CA GLN A 68 -0.28 -0.04 13.68
C GLN A 68 -1.11 0.94 12.84
N LEU A 69 -0.67 2.19 12.74
CA LEU A 69 -1.35 3.19 11.93
C LEU A 69 -1.35 2.85 10.43
N GLU A 70 -0.26 2.32 9.90
CA GLU A 70 -0.19 1.82 8.52
C GLU A 70 -1.19 0.69 8.27
N THR A 71 -1.40 -0.19 9.24
CA THR A 71 -2.39 -1.27 9.16
C THR A 71 -3.82 -0.70 9.14
N VAL A 72 -4.11 0.26 10.03
CA VAL A 72 -5.41 0.96 10.06
C VAL A 72 -5.67 1.68 8.74
N CYS A 73 -4.72 2.50 8.27
CA CYS A 73 -4.86 3.25 7.03
C CYS A 73 -5.05 2.34 5.83
N ARG A 74 -4.34 1.19 5.77
CA ARG A 74 -4.54 0.22 4.69
C ARG A 74 -5.97 -0.32 4.65
N LYS A 75 -6.55 -0.67 5.81
CA LYS A 75 -7.92 -1.17 5.89
C LYS A 75 -8.95 -0.08 5.52
N VAL A 76 -8.77 1.13 6.03
CA VAL A 76 -9.62 2.29 5.69
C VAL A 76 -9.58 2.60 4.20
N GLY A 77 -8.39 2.50 3.59
CA GLY A 77 -8.23 2.65 2.14
C GLY A 77 -9.06 1.64 1.38
N VAL A 78 -8.90 0.34 1.67
CA VAL A 78 -9.67 -0.73 1.00
C VAL A 78 -11.18 -0.49 1.12
N LEU A 79 -11.69 -0.21 2.33
CA LEU A 79 -13.12 0.05 2.54
C LEU A 79 -13.61 1.31 1.81
N GLY A 80 -12.81 2.37 1.77
CA GLY A 80 -13.11 3.59 1.04
C GLY A 80 -13.10 3.41 -0.48
N ALA A 81 -12.30 2.47 -0.99
CA ALA A 81 -12.30 2.05 -2.38
C ALA A 81 -13.64 1.45 -2.77
N ASP A 82 -14.03 0.44 -2.00
CA ASP A 82 -15.16 -0.42 -2.28
C ASP A 82 -16.46 0.38 -2.19
N ALA A 83 -16.58 1.27 -1.19
CA ALA A 83 -17.75 2.14 -0.99
C ALA A 83 -17.90 3.22 -2.08
N ALA A 84 -16.80 3.71 -2.66
CA ALA A 84 -16.84 4.77 -3.67
C ALA A 84 -16.93 4.24 -5.11
N GLY A 85 -16.93 2.91 -5.33
CA GLY A 85 -16.75 2.30 -6.66
C GLY A 85 -15.43 2.70 -7.34
N LYS A 86 -14.56 3.42 -6.61
CA LYS A 86 -13.22 3.80 -7.03
C LYS A 86 -12.34 2.67 -6.59
N THR A 87 -11.72 1.95 -7.52
CA THR A 87 -10.52 1.21 -7.18
C THR A 87 -9.59 2.18 -6.43
N VAL A 88 -9.31 1.91 -5.15
CA VAL A 88 -8.22 2.58 -4.47
C VAL A 88 -7.05 2.22 -5.31
N ARG A 89 -6.58 3.19 -6.07
CA ARG A 89 -5.38 3.07 -6.87
C ARG A 89 -4.27 2.82 -5.88
N PRO A 90 -3.82 1.58 -5.68
CA PRO A 90 -2.76 1.29 -4.74
C PRO A 90 -1.49 1.67 -5.47
N HIS A 91 -1.17 2.96 -5.60
CA HIS A 91 0.10 3.42 -6.16
C HIS A 91 0.47 2.90 -7.59
N ASP A 92 -0.45 2.23 -8.31
CA ASP A 92 -0.26 1.53 -9.60
C ASP A 92 0.04 2.44 -10.80
N SER A 93 0.46 3.68 -10.58
CA SER A 93 0.85 4.59 -11.68
C SER A 93 2.35 4.61 -11.93
N GLU A 94 3.16 4.11 -10.99
CA GLU A 94 4.61 4.01 -11.16
C GLU A 94 5.00 2.54 -11.32
N ARG A 95 5.84 2.24 -12.31
CA ARG A 95 6.37 0.89 -12.53
C ARG A 95 7.03 0.37 -11.25
N TYR A 96 6.57 -0.74 -10.70
CA TYR A 96 7.16 -1.37 -9.51
C TYR A 96 7.09 -2.90 -9.57
N MET A 97 7.96 -3.55 -8.80
CA MET A 97 7.93 -5.00 -8.54
C MET A 97 8.29 -5.23 -7.07
N ALA A 98 7.51 -6.06 -6.39
CA ALA A 98 7.75 -6.53 -5.04
C ALA A 98 7.58 -8.05 -4.98
N HIS A 99 8.32 -8.72 -4.11
CA HIS A 99 8.16 -10.15 -3.88
C HIS A 99 8.20 -10.46 -2.38
N THR A 100 7.57 -11.58 -2.01
CA THR A 100 7.59 -12.13 -0.66
C THR A 100 7.79 -13.63 -0.74
N THR A 101 8.74 -14.15 0.04
CA THR A 101 8.96 -15.59 0.17
C THR A 101 8.07 -16.13 1.30
N THR A 102 7.34 -17.20 1.01
CA THR A 102 6.50 -17.90 1.98
C THR A 102 7.33 -18.92 2.76
N ALA A 103 6.82 -19.37 3.92
CA ALA A 103 7.48 -20.40 4.72
C ALA A 103 7.66 -21.74 3.99
N SER A 104 6.84 -22.01 2.95
CA SER A 104 6.98 -23.17 2.07
C SER A 104 8.05 -23.00 0.97
N GLY A 105 8.80 -21.89 0.98
CA GLY A 105 9.81 -21.58 -0.03
C GLY A 105 9.24 -21.03 -1.34
N MET A 106 7.92 -20.94 -1.49
CA MET A 106 7.30 -20.34 -2.68
C MET A 106 7.44 -18.82 -2.67
N VAL A 107 7.66 -18.24 -3.84
CA VAL A 107 7.76 -16.79 -4.02
C VAL A 107 6.45 -16.24 -4.56
N ARG A 108 5.86 -15.25 -3.87
CA ARG A 108 4.74 -14.45 -4.38
C ARG A 108 5.28 -13.13 -4.89
N ALA A 109 5.08 -12.81 -6.16
CA ALA A 109 5.48 -11.54 -6.76
C ALA A 109 4.26 -10.67 -7.12
N LYS A 110 4.39 -9.34 -6.98
CA LYS A 110 3.44 -8.32 -7.43
C LYS A 110 4.18 -7.29 -8.24
N ALA A 111 3.70 -6.97 -9.43
CA ALA A 111 4.29 -5.94 -10.27
C ALA A 111 3.22 -5.10 -10.96
N CYS A 112 3.49 -3.80 -11.10
CA CYS A 112 2.77 -2.90 -11.98
C CYS A 112 3.72 -2.50 -13.11
N LEU A 113 3.39 -2.88 -14.34
CA LEU A 113 4.24 -2.75 -15.52
C LEU A 113 3.50 -1.99 -16.62
N ARG A 114 4.24 -1.55 -17.64
CA ARG A 114 3.60 -1.08 -18.87
C ARG A 114 2.93 -2.27 -19.58
N PRO A 115 1.88 -2.04 -20.41
CA PRO A 115 1.14 -3.13 -21.03
C PRO A 115 1.99 -4.10 -21.86
N ASP A 116 2.97 -3.57 -22.59
CA ASP A 116 3.95 -4.32 -23.39
C ASP A 116 4.87 -5.19 -22.53
N GLU A 117 5.40 -4.63 -21.43
CA GLU A 117 6.22 -5.36 -20.45
C GLU A 117 5.42 -6.44 -19.72
N ALA A 118 4.16 -6.14 -19.38
CA ALA A 118 3.25 -7.09 -18.72
C ALA A 118 2.93 -8.28 -19.63
N ALA A 119 2.67 -8.03 -20.92
CA ALA A 119 2.39 -9.08 -21.90
C ALA A 119 3.58 -10.05 -22.01
N LEU A 120 4.81 -9.52 -22.10
CA LEU A 120 6.02 -10.34 -22.14
C LEU A 120 6.20 -11.17 -20.87
N LEU A 121 6.01 -10.56 -19.69
CA LEU A 121 6.16 -11.26 -18.42
C LEU A 121 5.12 -12.37 -18.25
N LEU A 122 3.86 -12.11 -18.58
CA LEU A 122 2.79 -13.10 -18.50
C LEU A 122 3.06 -14.30 -19.42
N GLN A 123 3.55 -14.04 -20.63
CA GLN A 123 3.90 -15.09 -21.58
C GLN A 123 5.02 -16.00 -21.03
N VAL A 124 6.09 -15.42 -20.48
CA VAL A 124 7.20 -16.18 -19.88
C VAL A 124 6.72 -17.01 -18.69
N LEU A 125 5.89 -16.43 -17.82
CA LEU A 125 5.35 -17.14 -16.65
C LEU A 125 4.44 -18.30 -17.05
N GLN A 126 3.64 -18.15 -18.10
CA GLN A 126 2.80 -19.23 -18.63
C GLN A 126 3.63 -20.39 -19.20
N GLN A 127 4.71 -20.09 -19.92
CA GLN A 127 5.63 -21.12 -20.42
C GLN A 127 6.34 -21.87 -19.28
N ALA A 128 6.78 -21.13 -18.25
CA ALA A 128 7.40 -21.74 -17.06
C ALA A 128 6.41 -22.58 -16.25
N ALA A 129 5.15 -22.15 -16.15
CA ALA A 129 4.09 -22.90 -15.48
C ALA A 129 3.69 -24.17 -16.26
N GLY A 130 3.78 -24.16 -17.59
CA GLY A 130 3.48 -25.31 -18.45
C GLY A 130 4.43 -26.50 -18.32
N GLY A 131 5.51 -26.39 -17.53
CA GLY A 131 6.48 -27.47 -17.27
C GLY A 131 6.43 -28.07 -15.85
N GLY A 132 5.53 -27.60 -14.98
CA GLY A 132 5.42 -28.06 -13.60
C GLY A 132 4.07 -28.72 -13.32
N GLU A 133 4.05 -30.06 -13.28
CA GLU A 133 2.94 -30.83 -12.71
C GLU A 133 2.58 -30.27 -11.31
N PRO A 134 1.33 -29.82 -11.07
CA PRO A 134 0.89 -29.46 -9.74
C PRO A 134 0.73 -30.75 -8.91
N GLY A 135 1.70 -31.00 -8.02
CA GLY A 135 1.59 -32.02 -6.98
C GLY A 135 0.28 -31.83 -6.20
N GLY A 136 -0.69 -32.70 -6.49
CA GLY A 136 -2.02 -32.69 -5.90
C GLY A 136 -1.99 -32.98 -4.41
N GLY A 137 -2.52 -32.05 -3.63
CA GLY A 137 -3.04 -32.28 -2.29
C GLY A 137 -4.48 -31.79 -2.26
N ALA A 138 -5.42 -32.70 -2.47
CA ALA A 138 -6.86 -32.46 -2.52
C ALA A 138 -7.41 -31.95 -1.17
N GLY A 139 -8.39 -31.03 -1.23
CA GLY A 139 -9.25 -30.74 -0.08
C GLY A 139 -10.03 -29.43 -0.10
N GLY A 140 -11.10 -29.36 -0.90
CA GLY A 140 -12.29 -28.55 -0.58
C GLY A 140 -12.23 -27.05 -0.90
N GLY A 141 -13.05 -26.63 -1.87
CA GLY A 141 -13.16 -25.25 -2.30
C GLY A 141 -13.46 -24.27 -1.17
N ARG A 142 -12.71 -23.15 -1.14
CA ARG A 142 -13.17 -21.89 -0.58
C ARG A 142 -12.67 -20.77 -1.48
N GLY A 143 -13.63 -20.08 -2.09
CA GLY A 143 -13.41 -18.79 -2.71
C GLY A 143 -12.71 -17.85 -1.75
N TRP A 144 -12.03 -16.87 -2.33
CA TRP A 144 -11.39 -15.76 -1.64
C TRP A 144 -12.26 -15.30 -0.45
N PRO A 145 -11.79 -15.44 0.81
CA PRO A 145 -12.56 -14.94 1.93
C PRO A 145 -12.66 -13.41 1.78
N PRO A 146 -13.87 -12.82 1.84
CA PRO A 146 -13.99 -11.37 1.92
C PRO A 146 -13.20 -10.89 3.15
N PRO A 147 -12.59 -9.68 3.11
CA PRO A 147 -11.82 -9.16 4.22
C PRO A 147 -12.71 -9.07 5.47
N GLY A 148 -12.54 -10.05 6.37
CA GLY A 148 -13.29 -10.17 7.60
C GLY A 148 -12.88 -9.09 8.60
N ASP A 149 -13.88 -8.43 9.16
CA ASP A 149 -13.80 -7.49 10.26
C ASP A 149 -13.16 -8.16 11.49
N ALA A 150 -11.91 -7.80 11.77
CA ALA A 150 -11.30 -8.10 13.06
C ALA A 150 -11.57 -6.93 14.01
N ARG A 151 -12.75 -6.98 14.66
CA ARG A 151 -12.90 -6.51 16.03
C ARG A 151 -12.09 -7.44 16.95
N ALA A 152 -11.49 -6.82 17.95
CA ALA A 152 -10.64 -7.41 18.98
C ALA A 152 -11.40 -8.40 19.89
N PRO A 153 -10.68 -9.07 20.79
CA PRO A 153 -10.71 -8.61 22.18
C PRO A 153 -9.45 -7.84 22.59
#